data_AF-A0A1A0N2B0-F1
#
_entry.id   AF-A0A1A0N2B0-F1
#
_cell.length_a   1.000
_cell.length_b   1.000
_cell.length_c   1.000
_cell.angle_alpha   90.00
_cell.angle_beta   90.00
_cell.angle_gamma   90.00
#
_symmetry.space_group_name_H-M   'P 1'
#
loop_
_entity.id
_entity.type
_entity.pdbx_description
1 polymer ?
#
loop_
_entity_poly.entity_id
_entity_poly.type
_entity_poly.pdbx_seq_one_letter_code
_entity_poly.pdbx_strand_id
1 'polypeptide(L)'
;MSTPVGGSLNTDFDLMTAVAGKVDTRNDELRAMLQSFIGQMSSVPPSVWGGVAAMRFREVVDRWNAESSRLHVALQRIAETMRLNERALREVAESHSHQIGAVGADLEGA
;
A
#
# COMPACT_ATOMS: atom_id res chain seq x y z
N MET A 1 31.66 -17.09 9.47
CA MET A 1 31.00 -16.44 8.33
C MET A 1 29.68 -15.87 8.81
N SER A 2 29.67 -14.62 9.27
CA SER A 2 28.44 -13.92 9.62
C SER A 2 27.82 -13.43 8.32
N THR A 3 26.71 -14.03 7.93
CA THR A 3 25.90 -13.56 6.80
C THR A 3 25.48 -12.12 7.05
N PRO A 4 25.45 -11.24 6.04
CA PRO A 4 25.06 -9.85 6.21
C PRO A 4 23.52 -9.80 6.35
N VAL A 5 23.03 -10.05 7.56
CA VAL A 5 21.61 -9.91 7.92
C VAL A 5 21.11 -8.50 7.57
N GLY A 6 21.97 -7.48 7.65
CA GLY A 6 21.65 -6.11 7.23
C GLY A 6 21.31 -5.96 5.73
N GLY A 7 21.93 -6.75 4.84
CA GLY A 7 21.65 -6.68 3.40
C GLY A 7 20.31 -7.33 3.02
N SER A 8 19.96 -8.43 3.68
CA SER A 8 18.66 -9.09 3.49
C SER A 8 17.50 -8.24 4.02
N LEU A 9 17.66 -7.64 5.21
CA LEU A 9 16.62 -6.80 5.82
C LEU A 9 16.34 -5.54 5.00
N ASN A 10 17.39 -4.89 4.47
CA ASN A 10 17.20 -3.70 3.64
C ASN A 10 16.47 -4.03 2.33
N THR A 11 16.74 -5.20 1.74
CA THR A 11 16.03 -5.71 0.56
C THR A 11 14.55 -5.97 0.86
N ASP A 12 14.23 -6.53 2.03
CA ASP A 12 12.85 -6.77 2.46
C ASP A 12 12.09 -5.45 2.66
N PHE A 13 12.73 -4.41 3.21
CA PHE A 13 12.14 -3.07 3.35
C PHE A 13 11.84 -2.39 2.01
N ASP A 14 12.77 -2.49 1.06
CA ASP A 14 12.57 -1.98 -0.30
C ASP A 14 11.41 -2.70 -0.99
N LEU A 15 11.31 -4.03 -0.82
CA LEU A 15 10.19 -4.82 -1.32
C LEU A 15 8.85 -4.38 -0.69
N MET A 16 8.84 -4.16 0.62
CA MET A 16 7.68 -3.69 1.36
C MET A 16 7.17 -2.34 0.81
N THR A 17 8.08 -1.39 0.58
CA THR A 17 7.77 -0.09 -0.01
C THR A 17 7.27 -0.21 -1.45
N ALA A 18 7.91 -1.05 -2.27
CA ALA A 18 7.53 -1.27 -3.65
C ALA A 18 6.13 -1.89 -3.80
N VAL A 19 5.79 -2.85 -2.94
CA VAL A 19 4.45 -3.47 -2.92
C VAL A 19 3.38 -2.44 -2.55
N ALA A 20 3.62 -1.61 -1.52
CA ALA A 20 2.71 -0.53 -1.15
C ALA A 20 2.47 0.45 -2.32
N GLY A 21 3.53 0.89 -3.01
CA GLY A 21 3.39 1.79 -4.17
C GLY A 21 2.62 1.17 -5.35
N LYS A 22 2.82 -0.13 -5.63
CA LYS A 22 2.04 -0.86 -6.65
C LYS A 22 0.55 -0.92 -6.30
N VAL A 23 0.25 -1.14 -5.03
CA VAL A 23 -1.10 -1.19 -4.51
C VAL A 23 -1.81 0.17 -4.67
N ASP A 24 -1.14 1.27 -4.31
CA ASP A 24 -1.67 2.63 -4.47
C ASP A 24 -1.93 2.94 -5.95
N THR A 25 -0.97 2.67 -6.83
CA THR A 25 -1.11 2.87 -8.29
C THR A 25 -2.30 2.11 -8.86
N ARG A 26 -2.44 0.82 -8.50
CA ARG A 26 -3.54 -0.02 -8.97
C ARG A 26 -4.90 0.50 -8.52
N ASN A 27 -4.97 1.08 -7.33
CA ASN A 27 -6.19 1.67 -6.79
C ASN A 27 -6.59 2.93 -7.57
N ASP A 28 -5.63 3.82 -7.81
CA ASP A 28 -5.85 5.04 -8.59
C ASP A 28 -6.34 4.74 -10.01
N GLU A 29 -5.74 3.74 -10.68
CA GLU A 29 -6.18 3.30 -12.00
C GLU A 29 -7.63 2.78 -11.99
N LEU A 30 -7.99 1.95 -11.01
CA LEU A 30 -9.35 1.42 -10.87
C LEU A 30 -10.37 2.55 -10.67
N ARG A 31 -10.03 3.53 -9.82
CA ARG A 31 -10.86 4.71 -9.59
C ARG A 31 -11.02 5.56 -10.84
N ALA A 32 -9.93 5.79 -11.59
CA ALA A 32 -9.95 6.56 -12.83
C ALA A 32 -10.82 5.89 -13.90
N MET A 33 -10.69 4.57 -14.08
CA MET A 33 -11.51 3.81 -15.03
C MET A 33 -13.00 3.91 -14.69
N LEU A 34 -13.37 3.79 -13.41
CA LEU A 34 -14.76 3.93 -13.00
C LEU A 34 -15.28 5.35 -13.25
N GLN A 35 -14.53 6.38 -12.84
CA GLN A 35 -14.95 7.77 -13.05
C GLN A 35 -15.17 8.06 -14.54
N SER A 36 -14.28 7.58 -15.41
CA SER A 36 -14.46 7.66 -16.86
C SER A 36 -15.75 6.95 -17.30
N PHE A 37 -15.98 5.73 -16.83
CA PHE A 37 -17.17 4.95 -17.19
C PHE A 37 -18.49 5.60 -16.70
N ILE A 38 -18.53 6.11 -15.46
CA ILE A 38 -19.68 6.85 -14.92
C ILE A 38 -19.93 8.10 -15.75
N GLY A 39 -18.89 8.84 -16.11
CA GLY A 39 -19.00 10.03 -16.95
C GLY A 39 -19.60 9.70 -18.31
N GLN A 40 -19.11 8.64 -18.95
CA GLN A 40 -19.66 8.14 -20.22
C GLN A 40 -21.14 7.76 -20.08
N MET A 41 -21.49 6.96 -19.07
CA MET A 41 -22.88 6.52 -18.88
C MET A 41 -23.83 7.66 -18.49
N SER A 42 -23.35 8.66 -17.74
CA SER A 42 -24.14 9.85 -17.39
C SER A 42 -24.36 10.77 -18.59
N SER A 43 -23.50 10.69 -19.61
CA SER A 43 -23.66 11.43 -20.86
C SER A 43 -24.66 10.78 -21.82
N VAL A 44 -25.07 9.52 -21.57
CA VAL A 44 -26.04 8.84 -22.42
C VAL A 44 -27.42 9.49 -22.25
N PRO A 45 -28.11 9.86 -23.34
CA PRO A 45 -29.41 10.51 -23.28
C PRO A 45 -30.43 9.67 -22.49
N PRO A 46 -31.30 10.28 -21.67
CA PRO A 46 -32.33 9.58 -20.91
C PRO A 46 -33.32 8.77 -21.77
N SER A 47 -33.47 9.17 -23.04
CA SER A 47 -34.28 8.46 -24.04
C SER A 47 -33.73 7.07 -24.41
N VAL A 48 -32.42 6.87 -24.23
CA VAL A 48 -31.71 5.60 -24.50
C VAL A 48 -31.38 4.89 -23.19
N TRP A 49 -31.09 5.64 -22.13
CA TRP A 49 -30.66 5.13 -20.83
C TRP A 49 -31.49 5.76 -19.70
N GLY A 50 -32.67 5.19 -19.45
CA GLY A 50 -33.63 5.68 -18.46
C GLY A 50 -34.33 4.56 -17.70
N GLY A 51 -35.11 4.93 -16.69
CA GLY A 51 -35.94 4.00 -15.93
C GLY A 51 -35.16 2.99 -15.07
N VAL A 52 -35.63 1.74 -15.05
CA VAL A 52 -35.14 0.69 -14.14
C VAL A 52 -33.68 0.33 -14.40
N ALA A 53 -33.23 0.28 -15.66
CA ALA A 53 -31.85 -0.04 -16.00
C ALA A 53 -30.87 1.00 -15.45
N ALA A 54 -31.18 2.29 -15.60
CA ALA A 54 -30.37 3.38 -15.04
C ALA A 54 -30.34 3.36 -13.50
N MET A 55 -31.42 2.94 -12.85
CA MET A 55 -31.48 2.81 -11.39
C MET A 55 -30.60 1.65 -10.88
N ARG A 56 -30.71 0.47 -11.50
CA ARG A 56 -29.85 -0.69 -11.15
C ARG A 56 -28.37 -0.41 -11.39
N PHE A 57 -28.07 0.31 -12.46
CA PHE A 57 -26.71 0.76 -12.74
C PHE A 57 -26.16 1.63 -11.60
N ARG A 58 -26.92 2.64 -11.16
CA ARG A 58 -26.52 3.50 -10.03
C ARG A 58 -26.30 2.70 -8.75
N GLU A 59 -27.19 1.77 -8.41
CA GLU A 59 -27.02 0.90 -7.24
C GLU A 59 -25.71 0.08 -7.29
N VAL A 60 -25.38 -0.47 -8.46
CA VAL A 60 -24.12 -1.22 -8.66
C VAL A 60 -22.91 -0.30 -8.53
N VAL A 61 -22.97 0.89 -9.12
CA VAL A 61 -21.92 1.91 -9.04
C VAL A 61 -21.69 2.36 -7.60
N ASP A 62 -22.75 2.63 -6.84
CA ASP A 62 -22.67 3.08 -5.46
C ASP A 62 -22.06 1.99 -4.56
N ARG A 63 -22.51 0.74 -4.73
CA ARG A 63 -21.95 -0.40 -4.02
C ARG A 63 -20.47 -0.59 -4.36
N TRP A 64 -20.12 -0.55 -5.64
CA TRP A 64 -18.74 -0.68 -6.09
C TRP A 64 -17.85 0.43 -5.52
N ASN A 65 -18.33 1.68 -5.48
CA ASN A 65 -17.60 2.81 -4.92
C ASN A 65 -17.34 2.62 -3.41
N ALA A 66 -18.34 2.13 -2.68
CA ALA A 66 -18.21 1.82 -1.27
C ALA A 66 -17.16 0.72 -1.03
N GLU A 67 -17.22 -0.39 -1.78
CA GLU A 67 -16.25 -1.48 -1.63
C GLU A 67 -14.84 -1.06 -2.05
N SER A 68 -14.70 -0.26 -3.10
CA SER A 68 -13.40 0.28 -3.54
C SER A 68 -12.79 1.22 -2.51
N SER A 69 -13.61 2.04 -1.85
CA SER A 69 -13.16 2.91 -0.75
C SER A 69 -12.72 2.10 0.46
N ARG A 70 -13.44 1.04 0.82
CA ARG A 70 -13.03 0.12 1.90
C ARG A 70 -11.72 -0.58 1.58
N LEU A 71 -11.58 -1.09 0.37
CA LEU A 71 -10.35 -1.70 -0.11
C LEU A 71 -9.19 -0.70 -0.04
N HIS A 72 -9.40 0.54 -0.48
CA HIS A 72 -8.40 1.61 -0.37
C HIS A 72 -7.94 1.84 1.08
N VAL A 73 -8.88 2.01 2.02
CA VAL A 73 -8.55 2.21 3.43
C VAL A 73 -7.81 1.01 4.00
N ALA A 74 -8.21 -0.22 3.65
CA ALA A 74 -7.52 -1.43 4.09
C ALA A 74 -6.08 -1.49 3.58
N LEU A 75 -5.87 -1.18 2.30
CA LEU A 75 -4.55 -1.17 1.66
C LEU A 75 -3.65 -0.07 2.21
N GLN A 76 -4.18 1.14 2.44
CA GLN A 76 -3.47 2.23 3.09
C GLN A 76 -3.04 1.85 4.52
N ARG A 77 -3.91 1.18 5.29
CA ARG A 77 -3.54 0.66 6.62
C ARG A 77 -2.46 -0.41 6.56
N ILE A 78 -2.48 -1.30 5.57
CA ILE A 78 -1.42 -2.29 5.35
C ILE A 78 -0.11 -1.57 5.04
N ALA A 79 -0.10 -0.61 4.12
CA ALA A 79 1.08 0.18 3.77
C ALA A 79 1.66 0.93 4.98
N GLU A 80 0.80 1.55 5.81
CA GLU A 80 1.25 2.23 7.02
C GLU A 80 1.83 1.26 8.05
N THR A 81 1.20 0.10 8.23
CA THR A 81 1.74 -0.97 9.10
C THR A 81 3.11 -1.43 8.62
N MET A 82 3.30 -1.57 7.30
CA MET A 82 4.58 -1.94 6.70
C MET A 82 5.66 -0.88 6.96
N ARG A 83 5.34 0.42 6.83
CA ARG A 83 6.26 1.52 7.13
C ARG A 83 6.59 1.66 8.61
N LEU A 84 5.64 1.35 9.50
CA LEU A 84 5.89 1.31 10.94
C LEU A 84 6.82 0.15 11.31
N ASN A 85 6.59 -1.02 10.73
CA ASN A 85 7.45 -2.19 10.95
C ASN A 85 8.87 -1.95 10.44
N GLU A 86 9.03 -1.34 9.27
CA GLU A 86 10.34 -0.97 8.71
C GLU A 86 11.14 -0.09 9.68
N ARG A 87 10.55 1.01 10.14
CA ARG A 87 11.20 1.94 11.08
C ARG A 87 11.61 1.24 12.38
N ALA A 88 10.69 0.48 12.98
CA ALA A 88 10.95 -0.23 14.22
C ALA A 88 12.08 -1.27 14.06
N LEU A 89 12.10 -2.03 12.96
CA LEU A 89 13.14 -3.01 12.69
C LEU A 89 14.49 -2.35 12.41
N ARG A 90 14.51 -1.20 11.73
CA ARG A 90 15.73 -0.42 11.48
C ARG A 90 16.34 0.10 12.77
N GLU A 91 15.54 0.68 13.66
CA GLU A 91 16.00 1.15 14.99
C GLU A 91 16.63 0.01 15.81
N VAL A 92 16.00 -1.17 15.81
CA VAL A 92 16.54 -2.36 16.49
C VAL A 92 17.87 -2.81 15.87
N ALA A 93 17.97 -2.81 14.54
CA ALA A 93 19.20 -3.19 13.83
C ALA A 93 20.36 -2.23 14.13
N GLU A 94 20.10 -0.92 14.14
CA GLU A 94 21.09 0.11 14.48
C GLU A 94 21.57 -0.03 15.93
N SER A 95 20.64 -0.23 16.87
CA SER A 95 20.96 -0.46 18.28
C SER A 95 21.84 -1.70 18.48
N HIS A 96 21.50 -2.83 17.85
CA HIS A 96 22.33 -4.04 17.89
C HIS A 96 23.72 -3.81 17.30
N SER A 97 23.83 -3.08 16.19
CA SER A 97 25.12 -2.75 15.57
C SER A 97 25.99 -1.92 16.51
N HIS A 98 25.42 -0.91 17.17
CA HIS A 98 26.12 -0.10 18.17
C HIS A 98 26.61 -0.92 19.36
N GLN A 99 25.77 -1.82 19.89
CA GLN A 99 26.16 -2.69 21.00
C GLN A 99 27.29 -3.66 20.63
N ILE A 100 27.23 -4.27 19.44
CA ILE A 100 28.30 -5.14 18.94
C ILE A 100 29.60 -4.36 18.76
N GLY A 101 29.53 -3.15 18.19
CA GLY A 101 30.69 -2.27 18.04
C GLY A 101 31.31 -1.87 19.38
N ALA A 102 30.50 -1.56 20.38
CA ALA A 102 30.96 -1.23 21.73
C ALA A 102 31.65 -2.43 22.41
N VAL A 103 31.05 -3.62 22.35
CA VAL A 103 31.66 -4.85 22.89
C VAL A 103 32.95 -5.20 22.15
N GLY A 104 33.01 -5.00 20.83
CA GLY A 104 34.22 -5.20 20.05
C GLY A 104 35.37 -4.28 20.48
N ALA A 105 35.08 -2.99 20.70
CA ALA A 105 36.05 -2.01 21.17
C ALA A 105 36.55 -2.32 22.60
N ASP A 106 35.67 -2.78 23.49
CA ASP A 106 36.04 -3.20 24.84
C ASP A 106 36.97 -4.44 24.85
N LEU A 107 36.81 -5.34 23.88
CA LEU A 107 37.67 -6.53 23.73
C LEU A 107 39.01 -6.23 23.04
N GLU A 108 39.11 -5.18 22.24
CA GLU A 108 40.36 -4.74 21.59
C GLU A 108 41.22 -3.84 22.49
N GLY A 109 40.60 -3.27 23.53
CA GLY A 109 41.26 -2.41 24.53
C GLY A 109 41.78 -3.12 25.79
N ALA A 110 41.59 -4.45 25.92
CA ALA A 110 42.06 -5.28 27.04
C ALA A 110 43.21 -6.21 26.61
#